data_AF-A0A5N9D0D2-F1
#
_entry.id   AF-A0A5N9D0D2-F1
#
_cell.length_a   1.000
_cell.length_b   1.000
_cell.length_c   1.000
_cell.angle_alpha   90.00
_cell.angle_beta   90.00
_cell.angle_gamma   90.00
#
_symmetry.space_group_name_H-M   'P 1'
#
loop_
_entity.id
_entity.type
_entity.pdbx_description
1 polymer ?
#
loop_
_entity_poly.entity_id
_entity_poly.type
_entity_poly.pdbx_seq_one_letter_code
_entity_poly.pdbx_strand_id
1 'polypeptide(L)' 'AAMEALLDFGRAKRIQLAVLVDRGHRELPIRPDYVGKNIPTAHGERVQVRITEIDGEDAVLLGRER' A
#
# COMPACT_ATOMS: atom_id res chain seq x y z
N ALA A 1 -0.86 -8.35 -11.85
CA ALA A 1 -1.70 -8.62 -10.66
C ALA A 1 -2.94 -7.71 -10.61
N ALA A 2 -2.99 -6.60 -9.87
CA ALA A 2 -4.23 -5.81 -9.74
C ALA A 2 -4.64 -5.03 -11.00
N MET A 3 -3.68 -4.37 -11.66
CA MET A 3 -3.97 -3.64 -12.91
C MET A 3 -4.44 -4.56 -14.04
N GLU A 4 -3.84 -5.73 -14.19
CA GLU A 4 -4.25 -6.74 -15.19
C GLU A 4 -5.68 -7.22 -14.92
N ALA A 5 -5.99 -7.57 -13.67
CA ALA A 5 -7.34 -7.99 -13.30
C ALA A 5 -8.40 -6.91 -13.62
N LEU A 6 -8.06 -5.62 -13.48
CA LEU A 6 -8.95 -4.53 -13.88
C LEU A 6 -9.13 -4.47 -15.39
N LEU A 7 -8.08 -4.70 -16.18
CA LEU A 7 -8.15 -4.72 -17.65
C LEU A 7 -8.97 -5.90 -18.17
N ASP A 8 -8.86 -7.06 -17.53
CA ASP A 8 -9.65 -8.25 -17.85
C ASP A 8 -11.15 -8.02 -17.54
N PHE A 9 -11.45 -7.27 -16.48
CA PHE A 9 -12.83 -6.90 -16.12
C PHE A 9 -13.43 -5.86 -17.07
N GLY A 10 -12.61 -5.02 -17.71
CA GLY A 10 -13.04 -4.07 -18.72
C GLY A 10 -12.13 -2.84 -18.85
N ARG A 11 -12.54 -1.89 -19.68
CA ARG A 11 -11.74 -0.69 -19.96
C ARG A 11 -12.20 0.51 -19.13
N ALA A 12 -11.69 0.61 -17.91
CA ALA A 12 -11.90 1.78 -17.07
C ALA A 12 -11.40 3.06 -17.77
N LYS A 13 -12.17 4.16 -17.65
CA LYS A 13 -11.74 5.48 -18.18
C LYS A 13 -10.52 6.03 -17.46
N ARG A 14 -10.33 5.65 -16.18
CA ARG A 14 -9.19 6.00 -15.34
C ARG A 14 -9.07 4.95 -14.22
N ILE A 15 -7.83 4.64 -13.84
CA ILE A 15 -7.50 3.86 -12.65
C ILE A 15 -6.70 4.78 -11.73
N GLN A 16 -7.01 4.77 -10.43
CA GLN A 16 -6.26 5.51 -9.43
C GLN A 16 -5.90 4.58 -8.28
N LEU A 17 -4.77 4.84 -7.63
CA LEU A 17 -4.25 4.08 -6.50
C LEU A 17 -4.28 4.94 -5.24
N ALA A 18 -5.07 4.50 -4.26
CA ALA A 18 -5.05 5.05 -2.90
C ALA A 18 -4.38 4.06 -1.96
N VAL A 19 -3.44 4.55 -1.14
CA VAL A 19 -2.77 3.74 -0.12
C VAL A 19 -2.82 4.45 1.23
N LEU A 20 -2.94 3.67 2.31
CA LEU A 20 -2.84 4.23 3.66
C LEU A 20 -1.40 4.63 3.98
N VAL A 21 -0.44 3.79 3.61
CA VAL A 21 0.99 4.02 3.84
C VAL A 21 1.79 3.82 2.56
N ASP A 22 2.67 4.77 2.26
CA ASP A 22 3.71 4.64 1.26
C ASP A 22 5.07 4.49 1.97
N ARG A 23 5.71 3.33 1.80
CA ARG A 23 6.99 2.98 2.45
C ARG A 23 8.22 3.23 1.58
N GLY A 24 8.03 3.71 0.35
CA GLY A 24 9.11 3.82 -0.64
C GLY A 24 9.53 2.47 -1.22
N HIS A 25 10.82 2.36 -1.60
CA HIS A 25 11.43 1.14 -2.19
C HIS A 25 10.68 0.58 -3.40
N ARG A 26 10.27 1.47 -4.32
CA ARG A 26 9.56 1.07 -5.53
C ARG A 26 10.50 0.31 -6.47
N GLU A 27 10.04 -0.85 -6.93
CA GLU A 27 10.72 -1.63 -7.98
C GLU A 27 10.12 -1.42 -9.37
N LEU A 28 8.93 -0.81 -9.43
CA LEU A 28 8.22 -0.46 -10.66
C LEU A 28 7.90 1.04 -10.68
N PRO A 29 7.70 1.66 -11.86
CA PRO A 29 7.34 3.07 -12.00
C PRO A 29 5.86 3.34 -11.65
N ILE A 30 5.38 2.80 -10.53
CA ILE A 30 4.01 2.95 -10.04
C ILE A 30 4.04 3.91 -8.86
N ARG A 31 3.16 4.92 -8.86
CA ARG A 31 3.00 5.90 -7.77
C ARG A 31 1.51 5.99 -7.39
N PRO A 32 1.15 5.99 -6.09
CA PRO A 32 -0.20 6.28 -5.64
C PRO A 32 -0.62 7.70 -5.98
N ASP A 33 -1.87 7.86 -6.39
CA ASP A 33 -2.52 9.15 -6.52
C ASP A 33 -2.81 9.77 -5.15
N TYR A 34 -3.12 8.92 -4.17
CA TYR A 34 -3.46 9.31 -2.80
C TYR A 34 -2.65 8.51 -1.80
N VAL A 35 -2.05 9.21 -0.84
CA VAL A 35 -1.23 8.62 0.23
C VAL A 35 -1.71 9.17 1.56
N GLY A 36 -2.07 8.28 2.49
CA GLY A 36 -2.38 8.69 3.87
C GLY A 36 -1.13 9.20 4.58
N LYS A 37 -0.07 8.37 4.63
CA LYS A 37 1.22 8.75 5.22
C LYS A 37 2.40 8.19 4.45
N ASN A 38 3.41 9.03 4.24
CA ASN A 38 4.73 8.59 3.77
C ASN A 38 5.57 8.21 5.00
N ILE A 39 6.09 6.98 5.03
CA ILE A 39 6.95 6.48 6.11
C ILE A 39 8.23 5.94 5.48
N PRO A 40 9.33 6.70 5.50
CA PRO A 40 10.62 6.19 5.06
C PRO A 40 11.01 4.98 5.92
N THR A 41 11.35 3.86 5.29
CA THR A 41 11.82 2.65 6.00
C THR A 41 13.20 2.24 5.51
N ALA A 42 13.93 1.44 6.28
CA ALA A 42 15.02 0.62 5.78
C ALA A 42 14.49 -0.63 5.05
N HIS A 43 15.36 -1.36 4.34
CA HIS A 43 14.98 -2.59 3.62
C HIS A 43 14.54 -3.73 4.57
N GLY A 44 15.15 -3.83 5.76
CA GLY A 44 14.81 -4.84 6.77
C GLY A 44 13.66 -4.44 7.72
N GLU A 45 13.02 -3.32 7.47
CA GLU A 45 11.86 -2.87 8.25
C GLU A 45 10.55 -3.27 7.56
N ARG A 46 9.50 -3.46 8.34
CA ARG A 46 8.16 -3.85 7.90
C ARG A 46 7.11 -2.92 8.50
N VAL A 47 6.20 -2.47 7.65
CA VAL A 47 4.99 -1.75 8.05
C VAL A 47 3.85 -2.76 8.21
N GLN A 48 3.20 -2.77 9.37
CA GLN A 48 1.95 -3.48 9.61
C GLN A 48 0.84 -2.45 9.77
N VAL A 49 -0.15 -2.51 8.87
CA VAL A 49 -1.40 -1.77 9.02
C VAL A 49 -2.40 -2.69 9.71
N ARG A 50 -3.05 -2.19 10.76
CA ARG A 50 -4.14 -2.83 11.47
C ARG A 50 -5.40 -2.01 11.29
N ILE A 51 -6.50 -2.69 11.01
CA ILE A 51 -7.84 -2.08 10.93
C ILE A 51 -8.80 -2.80 11.87
N THR A 52 -9.66 -2.05 12.53
CA THR A 52 -10.55 -2.56 13.58
C THR A 52 -11.38 -3.78 13.13
N GLU A 53 -11.84 -3.80 11.89
CA GLU A 53 -12.68 -4.87 11.33
C GLU A 53 -11.96 -6.22 11.20
N ILE A 54 -10.62 -6.21 11.14
CA ILE A 54 -9.80 -7.42 10.98
C ILE A 54 -8.97 -7.71 12.23
N ASP A 55 -8.41 -6.67 12.85
CA ASP A 55 -7.40 -6.76 13.90
C ASP A 55 -7.91 -6.32 15.29
N GLY A 56 -9.09 -5.70 15.38
CA GLY A 56 -9.68 -5.21 16.63
C GLY A 56 -9.16 -3.84 17.11
N GLU A 57 -8.24 -3.21 16.36
CA GLU A 57 -7.76 -1.85 16.60
C GLU A 57 -7.27 -1.19 15.30
N ASP A 58 -7.30 0.14 15.26
CA ASP A 58 -6.69 0.93 14.18
C ASP A 58 -5.26 1.33 14.55
N ALA A 59 -4.28 0.82 13.83
CA ALA A 59 -2.88 1.14 14.08
C ALA A 59 -2.00 0.99 12.83
N VAL A 60 -0.89 1.74 12.81
CA VAL A 60 0.21 1.56 11.85
C VAL A 60 1.50 1.34 12.64
N LEU A 61 2.06 0.14 12.56
CA LEU A 61 3.24 -0.28 13.30
C LEU A 61 4.44 -0.42 12.36
N LEU A 62 5.63 -0.03 12.84
CA LEU A 62 6.91 -0.21 12.15
C LEU A 62 7.81 -1.09 13.03
N GLY A 63 8.37 -2.15 12.47
CA GLY A 63 9.28 -3.06 13.17
C GLY A 63 10.25 -3.78 12.22
N ARG A 64 11.13 -4.62 12.76
CA ARG A 64 12.00 -5.49 11.96
C ARG A 64 11.41 -6.88 11.84
N GLU A 65 11.59 -7.51 10.68
CA GLU A 65 11.30 -8.93 10.51
C GLU A 65 12.37 -9.72 11.31
N ARG A 66 11.93 -10.65 12.16
CA ARG A 66 12.84 -11.56 12.89
C ARG A 66 13.12 -12.79 12.04
#